data_AF-A0A7Y0KEA3-F1
#
_entry.id   AF-A0A7Y0KEA3-F1
#
_cell.length_a   1.000
_cell.length_b   1.000
_cell.length_c   1.000
_cell.angle_alpha   90.00
_cell.angle_beta   90.00
_cell.angle_gamma   90.00
#
_symmetry.space_group_name_H-M   'P 1'
#
loop_
_entity.id
_entity.type
_entity.pdbx_description
1 polymer ?
#
loop_
_entity_poly.entity_id
_entity_poly.type
_entity_poly.pdbx_seq_one_letter_code
_entity_poly.pdbx_strand_id
1 'polypeptide(L)'
;MSAPVPPGPGPVAPPVQASDPARLTNGQVVPRQVVEMPTGGSFTVDLERAPQTLRDLTAARDELLDLVKLARALGRVDPGAGDQVSRDAATLLGAVADGGSGSLLSALEAGAMRLDQLIGAVKAELRAYRSSEDTTQGSFDETRS
;
A
#
# COMPACT_ATOMS: atom_id res chain seq x y z
N MET A 1 -27.18 -19.88 -47.86
CA MET A 1 -26.88 -18.46 -47.60
C MET A 1 -26.46 -18.33 -46.15
N SER A 2 -25.16 -18.27 -45.87
CA SER A 2 -24.63 -18.21 -44.49
C SER A 2 -24.26 -16.76 -44.16
N ALA A 3 -24.76 -16.26 -43.04
CA ALA A 3 -24.46 -14.92 -42.54
C ALA A 3 -23.00 -14.81 -42.04
N PRO A 4 -22.35 -13.64 -42.13
CA PRO A 4 -21.00 -13.44 -41.64
C PRO A 4 -20.94 -13.37 -40.10
N VAL A 5 -19.96 -14.06 -39.52
CA VAL A 5 -19.64 -14.05 -38.09
C VAL A 5 -19.03 -12.67 -37.72
N PRO A 6 -19.46 -12.02 -36.63
CA PRO A 6 -18.88 -10.74 -36.20
C PRO A 6 -17.42 -10.91 -35.73
N PRO A 7 -16.54 -9.92 -35.96
CA PRO A 7 -15.16 -9.97 -35.49
C PRO A 7 -15.15 -9.95 -33.95
N GLY A 8 -14.51 -10.94 -33.35
CA GLY A 8 -14.32 -11.01 -31.90
C GLY A 8 -13.54 -9.79 -31.37
N PRO A 9 -13.70 -9.46 -30.09
CA PRO A 9 -12.96 -8.36 -29.47
C PRO A 9 -11.46 -8.63 -29.63
N GLY A 10 -10.73 -7.64 -30.16
CA GLY A 10 -9.28 -7.69 -30.31
C GLY A 10 -8.58 -7.92 -28.97
N PRO A 11 -7.29 -8.29 -28.98
CA PRO A 11 -6.55 -8.62 -27.77
C PRO A 11 -6.63 -7.44 -26.80
N VAL A 12 -7.27 -7.68 -25.66
CA VAL A 12 -7.34 -6.77 -24.52
C VAL A 12 -5.89 -6.42 -24.16
N ALA A 13 -5.55 -5.13 -24.17
CA ALA A 13 -4.22 -4.69 -23.75
C ALA A 13 -3.92 -5.29 -22.36
N PRO A 14 -2.72 -5.84 -22.15
CA PRO A 14 -2.39 -6.43 -20.86
C PRO A 14 -2.58 -5.38 -19.76
N PRO A 15 -3.01 -5.79 -18.55
CA PRO A 15 -3.16 -4.88 -17.43
C PRO A 15 -1.84 -4.16 -17.19
N VAL A 16 -1.87 -2.83 -17.14
CA VAL A 16 -0.71 -1.98 -16.83
C VAL A 16 -0.10 -2.51 -15.53
N GLN A 17 1.12 -3.01 -15.63
CA GLN A 17 1.81 -3.61 -14.49
C GLN A 17 2.52 -2.50 -13.72
N ALA A 18 2.63 -2.64 -12.40
CA ALA A 18 3.35 -1.66 -11.57
C ALA A 18 4.82 -1.48 -12.00
N SER A 19 5.35 -2.49 -12.69
CA SER A 19 6.67 -2.59 -13.31
C SER A 19 6.82 -1.77 -14.60
N ASP A 20 5.72 -1.27 -15.19
CA ASP A 20 5.77 -0.55 -16.45
C ASP A 20 6.49 0.79 -16.26
N PRO A 21 7.44 1.14 -17.16
CA PRO A 21 8.18 2.39 -17.06
C PRO A 21 7.25 3.58 -17.30
N ALA A 22 7.36 4.62 -16.47
CA ALA A 22 6.61 5.84 -16.68
C ALA A 22 7.15 6.57 -17.92
N ARG A 23 6.26 6.88 -18.85
CA ARG A 23 6.54 7.71 -20.02
C ARG A 23 6.03 9.12 -19.75
N LEU A 24 6.94 10.08 -19.73
CA LEU A 24 6.61 11.50 -19.63
C LEU A 24 6.00 11.99 -20.94
N THR A 25 5.23 13.08 -20.90
CA THR A 25 4.60 13.73 -22.08
C THR A 25 5.60 14.22 -23.12
N ASN A 26 6.87 14.36 -22.76
CA ASN A 26 7.99 14.69 -23.64
C ASN A 26 8.69 13.44 -24.24
N GLY A 27 8.14 12.24 -24.03
CA GLY A 27 8.69 10.98 -24.55
C GLY A 27 9.83 10.39 -23.72
N GLN A 28 10.25 11.04 -22.64
CA GLN A 28 11.31 10.55 -21.76
C GLN A 28 10.81 9.39 -20.90
N VAL A 29 11.63 8.32 -20.82
CA VAL A 29 11.33 7.09 -20.09
C VAL A 29 12.10 7.12 -18.78
N VAL A 30 11.39 7.08 -17.65
CA VAL A 30 12.02 7.00 -16.32
C VAL A 30 12.02 5.55 -15.85
N PRO A 31 13.20 4.91 -15.68
CA PRO A 31 13.28 3.55 -15.14
C PRO A 31 12.81 3.54 -13.68
N ARG A 32 11.87 2.64 -13.35
CA ARG A 32 11.44 2.42 -11.96
C ARG A 32 12.42 1.48 -11.26
N GLN A 33 12.83 1.82 -10.04
CA GLN A 33 13.53 0.89 -9.17
C GLN A 33 12.51 -0.12 -8.62
N VAL A 34 12.69 -1.39 -8.97
CA VAL A 34 11.92 -2.50 -8.39
C VAL A 34 12.55 -2.85 -7.05
N VAL A 35 11.85 -2.58 -5.95
CA VAL A 35 12.22 -3.12 -4.65
C VAL A 35 11.60 -4.52 -4.56
N GLU A 36 12.43 -5.55 -4.43
CA GLU A 36 11.96 -6.91 -4.20
C GLU A 36 11.17 -6.96 -2.88
N MET A 37 9.88 -7.24 -2.99
CA MET A 37 9.02 -7.52 -1.84
C MET A 37 9.18 -9.01 -1.50
N PRO A 38 9.55 -9.40 -0.26
CA PRO A 38 9.62 -10.80 0.11
C PRO A 38 8.21 -11.43 0.07
N THR A 39 7.98 -12.33 -0.88
CA THR A 39 6.75 -13.13 -1.02
C THR A 39 6.94 -14.48 -0.35
N GLY A 40 6.61 -14.57 0.94
CA GLY A 40 6.53 -15.85 1.66
C GLY A 40 7.37 -15.88 2.93
N GLY A 41 6.73 -15.63 4.07
CA GLY A 41 7.28 -15.90 5.39
C GLY A 41 6.17 -16.39 6.31
N SER A 42 6.43 -17.46 7.08
CA SER A 42 5.58 -17.84 8.21
C SER A 42 5.77 -16.80 9.32
N PHE A 43 4.68 -16.16 9.75
CA PHE A 43 4.70 -15.20 10.84
C PHE A 43 4.54 -15.94 12.17
N THR A 44 5.62 -16.07 12.94
CA THR A 44 5.54 -16.51 14.33
C THR A 44 5.39 -15.28 15.20
N VAL A 45 4.18 -15.04 15.71
CA VAL A 45 3.90 -13.91 16.62
C VAL A 45 4.26 -14.34 18.04
N ASP A 46 5.27 -13.69 18.62
CA ASP A 46 5.53 -13.77 20.06
C ASP A 46 4.37 -13.06 20.78
N LEU A 47 3.49 -13.86 21.39
CA LEU A 47 2.26 -13.40 22.03
C LEU A 47 2.51 -12.46 23.20
N GLU A 48 3.64 -12.60 23.89
CA GLU A 48 4.03 -11.71 24.99
C GLU A 48 4.34 -10.30 24.48
N ARG A 49 4.87 -10.21 23.26
CA ARG A 49 5.24 -8.94 22.61
C ARG A 49 4.15 -8.37 21.73
N ALA A 50 3.15 -9.17 21.35
CA ALA A 50 2.10 -8.78 20.43
C ALA A 50 1.37 -7.48 20.79
N PRO A 51 1.09 -7.15 22.07
CA PRO A 51 0.51 -5.85 22.44
C PRO A 51 1.43 -4.68 22.09
N GLN A 52 2.74 -4.84 22.31
CA GLN A 52 3.73 -3.81 21.97
C GLN A 52 3.86 -3.68 20.46
N THR A 53 3.96 -4.79 19.73
CA THR A 53 4.02 -4.80 18.26
C THR A 53 2.79 -4.12 17.65
N LEU A 54 1.59 -4.37 18.19
CA LEU A 54 0.38 -3.68 17.73
C LEU A 54 0.41 -2.17 17.98
N ARG A 55 0.96 -1.74 19.12
CA ARG A 55 1.14 -0.30 19.41
C ARG A 55 2.11 0.33 18.41
N ASP A 56 3.25 -0.30 18.17
CA ASP A 56 4.28 0.20 17.26
C ASP A 56 3.76 0.28 15.81
N LEU A 57 3.06 -0.76 15.35
CA LEU A 57 2.44 -0.78 14.02
C LEU A 57 1.36 0.30 13.87
N THR A 58 0.55 0.52 14.91
CA THR A 58 -0.48 1.57 14.90
C THR A 58 0.16 2.96 14.86
N ALA A 59 1.21 3.19 15.65
CA ALA A 59 1.95 4.45 15.65
C ALA A 59 2.58 4.73 14.27
N ALA A 60 3.23 3.73 13.66
CA ALA A 60 3.82 3.85 12.33
C ALA A 60 2.76 4.16 11.25
N ARG A 61 1.56 3.55 11.36
CA ARG A 61 0.44 3.83 10.47
C ARG A 61 -0.03 5.29 10.61
N ASP A 62 -0.20 5.75 11.84
CA ASP A 62 -0.67 7.12 12.09
C ASP A 62 0.36 8.15 11.59
N GLU A 63 1.65 7.87 11.76
CA GLU A 63 2.74 8.68 11.19
C GLU A 63 2.70 8.72 9.65
N LEU A 64 2.47 7.57 8.98
CA LEU A 64 2.27 7.56 7.54
C LEU A 64 1.05 8.40 7.11
N LEU A 65 -0.04 8.36 7.86
CA LEU A 65 -1.23 9.18 7.56
C LEU A 65 -0.97 10.68 7.73
N ASP A 66 -0.08 11.07 8.64
CA ASP A 66 0.35 12.45 8.75
C ASP A 66 1.25 12.86 7.58
N LEU A 67 2.16 11.98 7.14
CA LEU A 67 2.97 12.19 5.94
C LEU A 67 2.10 12.29 4.67
N VAL A 68 1.00 11.53 4.57
CA VAL A 68 0.02 11.65 3.47
C VAL A 68 -0.54 13.08 3.38
N LYS A 69 -0.89 13.69 4.53
CA LYS A 69 -1.39 15.07 4.56
C LYS A 69 -0.33 16.06 4.07
N LEU A 70 0.92 15.87 4.49
CA LEU A 70 2.05 16.71 4.09
C LEU A 70 2.39 16.55 2.60
N ALA A 71 2.41 15.32 2.07
CA ALA A 71 2.65 15.06 0.66
C ALA A 71 1.57 15.71 -0.22
N ARG A 72 0.30 15.66 0.20
CA ARG A 72 -0.79 16.36 -0.48
C ARG A 72 -0.62 17.88 -0.46
N ALA A 73 -0.15 18.45 0.64
CA ALA A 73 0.14 19.88 0.73
C ALA A 73 1.31 20.27 -0.19
N LEU A 74 2.35 19.43 -0.24
CA LEU A 74 3.51 19.62 -1.12
C LEU A 74 3.11 19.56 -2.62
N GLY A 75 2.13 18.73 -2.95
CA GLY A 75 1.52 18.65 -4.28
C GLY A 75 0.88 19.94 -4.78
N ARG A 76 0.59 20.89 -3.88
CA ARG A 76 -0.23 22.08 -4.14
C ARG A 76 0.48 23.38 -3.78
N VAL A 77 1.81 23.38 -3.75
CA VAL A 77 2.61 24.57 -3.45
C VAL A 77 2.38 25.63 -4.52
N ASP A 78 1.99 26.83 -4.08
CA ASP A 78 1.99 28.03 -4.91
C ASP A 78 3.43 28.55 -5.00
N PRO A 79 4.03 28.68 -6.21
CA PRO A 79 5.39 29.17 -6.36
C PRO A 79 5.59 30.60 -5.83
N GLY A 80 4.54 31.41 -5.70
CA GLY A 80 4.59 32.78 -5.16
C GLY A 80 5.34 33.81 -6.02
N ALA A 81 6.32 33.36 -6.80
CA ALA A 81 7.09 34.14 -7.75
C ALA A 81 6.60 33.92 -9.19
N GLY A 82 6.52 35.00 -9.96
CA GLY A 82 6.06 34.97 -11.36
C GLY A 82 7.11 34.51 -12.36
N ASP A 83 8.34 34.19 -11.93
CA ASP A 83 9.38 33.72 -12.84
C ASP A 83 9.08 32.28 -13.33
N GLN A 84 9.65 31.94 -14.48
CA GLN A 84 9.39 30.65 -15.11
C GLN A 84 10.04 29.49 -14.36
N VAL A 85 11.19 29.70 -13.71
CA VAL A 85 11.92 28.66 -12.99
C VAL A 85 11.14 28.21 -11.76
N SER A 86 10.60 29.16 -10.99
CA SER A 86 9.75 28.89 -9.84
C SER A 86 8.49 28.11 -10.22
N ARG A 87 7.85 28.46 -11.34
CA ARG A 87 6.67 27.75 -11.86
C ARG A 87 6.98 26.33 -12.32
N ASP A 88 8.10 26.15 -13.02
CA ASP A 88 8.54 24.83 -13.46
C ASP A 88 8.91 23.95 -12.26
N ALA A 89 9.58 24.51 -11.25
CA ALA A 89 9.91 23.81 -10.01
C ALA A 89 8.66 23.38 -9.23
N ALA A 90 7.67 24.26 -9.08
CA ALA A 90 6.41 23.93 -8.43
C ALA A 90 5.65 22.83 -9.19
N THR A 91 5.69 22.84 -10.52
CA THR A 91 5.07 21.81 -11.37
C THR A 91 5.74 20.45 -11.17
N LEU A 92 7.08 20.40 -11.20
CA LEU A 92 7.83 19.16 -10.99
C LEU A 92 7.64 18.60 -9.57
N LEU A 93 7.72 19.47 -8.57
CA LEU A 93 7.48 19.10 -7.18
C LEU A 93 6.06 18.56 -6.98
N GLY A 94 5.07 19.23 -7.57
CA GLY A 94 3.67 18.82 -7.56
C GLY A 94 3.48 17.42 -8.14
N ALA A 95 4.09 17.14 -9.29
CA ALA A 95 4.02 15.84 -9.95
C ALA A 95 4.66 14.71 -9.12
N VAL A 96 5.81 14.97 -8.50
CA VAL A 96 6.47 13.98 -7.62
C VAL A 96 5.65 13.73 -6.36
N ALA A 97 5.03 14.76 -5.80
CA ALA A 97 4.30 14.68 -4.54
C ALA A 97 2.89 14.08 -4.68
N ASP A 98 2.07 14.54 -5.64
CA ASP A 98 0.63 14.21 -5.80
C ASP A 98 0.25 13.92 -7.27
N GLY A 99 1.22 13.63 -8.15
CA GLY A 99 0.98 13.42 -9.59
C GLY A 99 0.30 12.10 -9.99
N GLY A 100 -0.30 11.36 -9.05
CA GLY A 100 -0.98 10.09 -9.31
C GLY A 100 -0.11 8.85 -9.05
N SER A 101 -0.27 7.80 -9.85
CA SER A 101 0.33 6.49 -9.59
C SER A 101 1.87 6.52 -9.57
N GLY A 102 2.46 6.17 -8.42
CA GLY A 102 3.91 6.22 -8.20
C GLY A 102 4.43 7.56 -7.67
N SER A 103 3.54 8.52 -7.39
CA SER A 103 3.87 9.69 -6.58
C SER A 103 4.15 9.31 -5.12
N LEU A 104 4.76 10.23 -4.38
CA LEU A 104 4.96 10.11 -2.94
C LEU A 104 3.63 9.83 -2.22
N LEU A 105 2.57 10.58 -2.54
CA LEU A 105 1.24 10.37 -1.95
C LEU A 105 0.75 8.94 -2.17
N SER A 106 0.82 8.45 -3.42
CA SER A 106 0.39 7.08 -3.75
C SER A 106 1.19 6.01 -3.00
N ALA A 107 2.50 6.21 -2.81
CA ALA A 107 3.36 5.30 -2.06
C ALA A 107 3.00 5.29 -0.56
N LEU A 108 2.75 6.45 0.03
CA LEU A 108 2.38 6.58 1.44
C LEU A 108 0.99 5.98 1.72
N GLU A 109 0.01 6.22 0.86
CA GLU A 109 -1.33 5.62 0.96
C GLU A 109 -1.25 4.08 0.86
N ALA A 110 -0.45 3.55 -0.08
CA ALA A 110 -0.22 2.12 -0.19
C ALA A 110 0.48 1.54 1.05
N GLY A 111 1.45 2.26 1.62
CA GLY A 111 2.11 1.88 2.87
C GLY A 111 1.15 1.80 4.04
N ALA A 112 0.29 2.83 4.22
CA ALA A 112 -0.71 2.86 5.28
C ALA A 112 -1.70 1.69 5.17
N MET A 113 -2.18 1.38 3.96
CA MET A 113 -3.04 0.22 3.72
C MET A 113 -2.38 -1.12 4.09
N ARG A 114 -1.07 -1.27 3.78
CA ARG A 114 -0.33 -2.49 4.14
C ARG A 114 -0.18 -2.64 5.65
N LEU A 115 0.06 -1.54 6.37
CA LEU A 115 0.07 -1.55 7.83
C LEU A 115 -1.30 -1.92 8.40
N ASP A 116 -2.39 -1.41 7.84
CA ASP A 116 -3.76 -1.81 8.23
C ASP A 116 -4.00 -3.31 8.05
N GLN A 117 -3.56 -3.87 6.92
CA GLN A 117 -3.65 -5.31 6.67
C GLN A 117 -2.84 -6.12 7.70
N LEU A 118 -1.61 -5.69 8.01
CA LEU A 118 -0.76 -6.36 8.97
C LEU A 118 -1.34 -6.30 10.39
N ILE A 119 -1.82 -5.12 10.82
CA ILE A 119 -2.51 -4.95 12.11
C ILE A 119 -3.73 -5.89 12.18
N GLY A 120 -4.50 -5.97 11.09
CA GLY A 120 -5.64 -6.87 10.98
C GLY A 120 -5.26 -8.34 11.15
N ALA A 121 -4.20 -8.79 10.46
CA ALA A 121 -3.69 -10.15 10.54
C ALA A 121 -3.22 -10.50 11.97
N VAL A 122 -2.44 -9.62 12.61
CA VAL A 122 -1.97 -9.84 13.99
C VAL A 122 -3.14 -9.92 14.98
N LYS A 123 -4.16 -9.06 14.83
CA LYS A 123 -5.37 -9.10 15.68
C LYS A 123 -6.17 -10.39 15.47
N ALA A 124 -6.24 -10.89 14.24
CA ALA A 124 -6.93 -12.14 13.93
C ALA A 124 -6.21 -13.34 14.56
N GLU A 125 -4.89 -13.41 14.44
CA GLU A 125 -4.07 -14.48 15.02
C GLU A 125 -4.18 -14.51 16.55
N LEU A 126 -4.10 -13.36 17.21
CA LEU A 126 -4.30 -13.24 18.65
C LEU A 126 -5.69 -13.68 19.12
N ARG A 127 -6.71 -13.54 18.27
CA ARG A 127 -8.07 -14.02 18.60
C ARG A 127 -8.14 -15.53 18.45
N ALA A 128 -7.59 -16.07 17.36
CA ALA A 128 -7.55 -17.51 17.12
C ALA A 128 -6.83 -18.25 18.26
N TYR A 129 -5.69 -17.72 18.70
CA TYR A 129 -4.92 -18.29 19.80
C TYR A 129 -5.72 -18.36 21.10
N ARG A 130 -6.36 -17.25 21.51
CA ARG A 130 -7.20 -17.20 22.71
C ARG A 130 -8.36 -18.21 22.66
N SER A 131 -9.02 -18.34 21.51
CA SER A 131 -10.10 -19.31 21.34
C SER A 131 -9.60 -20.78 21.42
N SER A 132 -8.38 -21.06 20.99
CA SER A 132 -7.78 -22.40 21.13
C SER A 132 -7.38 -22.74 22.56
N GLU A 133 -6.96 -21.76 23.37
CA GLU A 133 -6.70 -21.95 24.80
C GLU A 133 -8.00 -22.24 25.57
N ASP A 134 -9.07 -21.48 25.33
CA ASP A 134 -10.38 -21.68 25.97
C ASP A 134 -10.94 -23.09 25.67
N THR A 135 -10.77 -23.57 24.44
CA THR A 135 -11.24 -24.91 24.03
C THR A 135 -10.45 -26.02 24.72
N THR A 136 -9.13 -25.84 24.83
CA THR A 136 -8.23 -26.82 25.47
C THR A 136 -8.51 -26.89 26.97
N GLN A 137 -8.68 -25.74 27.63
CA GLN A 137 -8.93 -25.68 29.06
C GLN A 137 -10.31 -26.24 29.43
N GLY A 138 -11.33 -26.00 28.61
CA GLY A 138 -12.66 -26.61 28.77
C GLY A 138 -12.65 -28.14 28.69
N SER A 139 -11.85 -28.74 27.79
CA SER A 139 -11.79 -30.21 27.67
C SER A 139 -11.07 -30.90 28.82
N PHE A 140 -10.13 -30.20 29.48
CA PHE A 140 -9.42 -30.73 30.65
C PHE A 140 -10.26 -30.73 31.93
N ASP A 141 -11.23 -29.81 32.06
CA ASP A 141 -12.15 -29.79 33.21
C ASP A 141 -13.23 -30.88 33.10
N GLU A 142 -13.72 -31.17 31.89
CA GLU A 142 -14.78 -32.16 31.66
C GLU A 142 -14.31 -33.62 31.81
N THR A 143 -13.01 -33.88 31.67
CA THR A 143 -12.42 -35.22 31.88
C THR A 143 -12.11 -35.52 33.34
N ARG A 144 -12.32 -34.57 34.26
CA ARG A 144 -12.00 -34.72 35.69
C ARG A 144 -13.22 -34.78 36.61
N SER A 145 -14.43 -34.78 36.06
CA SER A 145 -15.69 -34.89 36.79
C SER A 145 -16.36 -36.25 36.60
#